data_AF-A0AA36M3E9-F1
#
_entry.id   AF-A0AA36M3E9-F1
#
_cell.length_a   1.000
_cell.length_b   1.000
_cell.length_c   1.000
_cell.angle_alpha   90.00
_cell.angle_beta   90.00
_cell.angle_gamma   90.00
#
_symmetry.space_group_name_H-M   'P 1'
#
loop_
_entity.id
_entity.type
_entity.pdbx_description
1 polymer ?
#
loop_
_entity_poly.entity_id
_entity_poly.type
_entity_poly.pdbx_seq_one_letter_code
_entity_poly.pdbx_strand_id
1 'polypeptide(L)' 'MPSNSLNIVFSQPQGVYHPGCSVCGTAQLNLEEPMKARSLTIGIDGSAFTRWSKRRSRTVR' A
#
# COMPACT_ATOMS: atom_id res chain seq x y z
N MET A 1 0.06 0.80 -27.37
CA MET A 1 0.15 0.78 -25.89
C MET A 1 0.01 2.23 -25.46
N PRO A 2 -0.96 2.64 -24.62
CA PRO A 2 -1.03 4.06 -24.28
C PRO A 2 0.24 4.42 -23.49
N SER A 3 0.94 5.45 -23.95
CA SER A 3 2.31 5.80 -23.54
C SER A 3 2.39 6.53 -22.18
N ASN A 4 1.24 6.77 -21.55
CA ASN A 4 1.17 7.38 -20.22
C ASN A 4 1.16 6.30 -19.15
N SER A 5 1.88 6.51 -18.05
CA SER A 5 1.90 5.58 -16.92
C SER A 5 1.88 6.30 -15.58
N LEU A 6 1.25 5.68 -14.59
CA LEU A 6 1.25 6.12 -13.20
C LEU A 6 1.79 4.97 -12.35
N ASN A 7 2.93 5.20 -11.70
CA ASN A 7 3.61 4.19 -10.89
C ASN A 7 3.90 4.71 -9.49
N ILE A 8 3.79 3.85 -8.48
CA ILE A 8 4.26 4.13 -7.12
C ILE A 8 5.53 3.33 -6.89
N VAL A 9 6.61 4.03 -6.55
CA VAL A 9 7.93 3.44 -6.27
C VAL A 9 8.23 3.61 -4.80
N PHE A 10 8.23 2.51 -4.05
CA PHE A 10 8.64 2.52 -2.64
C PHE A 10 10.16 2.68 -2.53
N SER A 11 10.62 3.44 -1.54
CA SER A 11 12.05 3.64 -1.27
C SER A 11 12.77 2.33 -0.97
N GLN A 12 12.06 1.36 -0.36
CA GLN A 12 12.53 0.00 -0.19
C GLN A 12 11.57 -0.98 -0.87
N PRO A 13 11.85 -1.36 -2.13
CA PRO A 13 11.09 -2.38 -2.84
C PRO A 13 11.13 -3.69 -2.05
N GLN A 14 9.97 -4.33 -1.85
CA GLN A 14 9.84 -5.55 -1.03
C GLN A 14 10.22 -5.36 0.46
N GLY A 15 10.23 -4.12 0.95
CA GLY A 15 10.42 -3.85 2.37
C GLY A 15 9.30 -4.48 3.20
N VAL A 16 9.68 -5.20 4.26
CA VAL A 16 8.75 -5.62 5.30
C VAL A 16 8.70 -4.49 6.33
N TYR A 17 7.49 -3.95 6.55
CA TYR A 17 7.27 -2.86 7.48
C TYR A 17 6.52 -3.38 8.70
N HIS A 18 6.94 -2.91 9.88
CA HIS A 18 6.31 -3.23 11.14
C HIS A 18 5.53 -2.01 11.66
N PRO A 19 4.63 -2.18 12.65
CA PRO A 19 3.93 -1.05 13.25
C PRO A 19 4.89 0.04 13.73
N GLY A 20 4.61 1.29 13.33
CA GLY A 20 5.46 2.45 13.65
C GLY A 20 6.57 2.75 12.64
N CYS A 21 6.83 1.86 11.67
CA CYS A 21 7.75 2.17 10.58
C CYS A 21 7.18 3.24 9.64
N SER A 22 8.04 4.14 9.18
CA SER A 22 7.69 5.07 8.09
C SER A 22 7.76 4.35 6.74
N VAL A 23 6.70 4.42 5.95
CA VAL A 23 6.68 3.94 4.57
C VAL A 23 6.94 5.13 3.66
N CYS A 24 8.02 5.09 2.90
CA CYS A 24 8.46 6.19 2.03
C CYS A 24 8.47 5.73 0.56
N GLY A 25 8.26 6.68 -0.36
CA GLY A 25 8.28 6.41 -1.79
C GLY A 25 7.96 7.64 -2.62
N THR A 26 7.84 7.44 -3.93
CA THR A 26 7.49 8.47 -4.91
C THR A 26 6.39 7.98 -5.85
N ALA A 27 5.45 8.88 -6.19
CA ALA A 27 4.47 8.63 -7.24
C ALA A 27 4.96 9.30 -8.53
N GLN A 28 5.13 8.52 -9.60
CA GLN A 28 5.62 8.96 -10.89
C GLN A 28 4.50 8.92 -11.93
N LEU A 29 4.18 10.08 -12.48
CA LEU A 29 3.25 10.22 -13.60
C LEU A 29 4.07 10.55 -14.86
N ASN A 30 4.14 9.61 -15.79
CA ASN A 30 4.78 9.78 -17.08
C ASN A 30 3.71 10.14 -18.11
N LEU A 31 3.94 11.24 -18.83
CA LEU A 31 3.04 11.78 -19.83
C LEU A 31 3.78 11.89 -21.16
N GLU A 32 3.16 11.45 -22.24
CA GLU A 32 3.66 11.61 -23.60
C GLU A 32 3.57 13.07 -24.05
N GLU A 33 2.51 13.77 -23.64
CA GLU A 33 2.27 15.18 -23.93
C GLU A 33 2.02 15.97 -22.64
N PRO A 34 2.35 17.28 -22.59
CA PRO A 34 2.11 18.10 -21.43
C PRO A 34 0.63 18.14 -21.02
N MET A 35 0.35 17.77 -19.77
CA MET A 35 -0.98 17.81 -19.17
C MET A 35 -1.02 18.76 -17.98
N LYS A 36 -2.10 19.54 -17.85
CA LYS A 36 -2.41 20.24 -16.60
C LYS A 36 -3.15 19.29 -15.66
N ALA A 37 -2.51 18.88 -14.57
CA ALA A 37 -3.13 18.08 -13.53
C ALA A 37 -3.65 18.97 -12.39
N ARG A 38 -4.88 18.71 -11.92
CA ARG A 38 -5.48 19.43 -10.79
C ARG A 38 -5.04 18.87 -9.44
N SER A 39 -4.99 17.55 -9.32
CA SER A 39 -4.66 16.86 -8.07
C SER A 39 -4.18 15.43 -8.34
N LEU A 40 -3.26 14.96 -7.51
CA LEU A 40 -2.86 13.56 -7.41
C LEU A 40 -3.17 13.08 -5.99
N THR A 41 -4.01 12.06 -5.87
CA THR A 41 -4.41 11.50 -4.57
C THR A 41 -3.92 10.07 -4.44
N ILE A 42 -3.26 9.75 -3.33
CA ILE A 42 -2.75 8.41 -3.03
C ILE A 42 -3.57 7.84 -1.88
N GLY A 43 -4.22 6.70 -2.14
CA GLY A 43 -4.90 5.91 -1.11
C GLY A 43 -4.05 4.72 -0.72
N ILE A 44 -3.87 4.50 0.58
CA ILE A 44 -3.18 3.33 1.13
C ILE A 44 -4.21 2.60 1.99
N ASP A 45 -4.44 1.32 1.68
CA ASP A 45 -5.35 0.46 2.43
C ASP A 45 -4.61 -0.78 2.94
N GLY A 46 -5.02 -1.25 4.11
CA GLY A 46 -4.40 -2.38 4.81
C GLY A 46 -5.46 -3.14 5.59
N SER A 47 -5.78 -4.35 5.13
CA SER A 47 -6.79 -5.20 5.77
C SER A 47 -6.17 -6.50 6.27
N ALA A 48 -6.57 -6.93 7.46
CA ALA A 48 -6.27 -8.26 7.99
C ALA A 48 -7.55 -9.09 8.05
N PHE A 49 -7.51 -10.31 7.52
CA PHE A 49 -8.61 -11.27 7.64
C PHE A 49 -8.20 -12.42 8.56
N THR A 50 -8.91 -12.59 9.66
CA THR A 50 -8.65 -13.68 10.62
C THR A 50 -9.89 -14.54 10.82
N ARG A 51 -9.73 -15.86 10.76
CA ARG A 51 -10.80 -16.83 11.02
C ARG A 51 -10.27 -17.98 11.87
N TRP A 52 -10.99 -18.33 12.94
CA TRP A 52 -10.68 -19.46 13.81
C TRP A 52 -11.81 -20.49 13.75
N SER A 53 -11.46 -21.78 13.60
CA SER A 53 -12.42 -22.88 13.51
C SER A 53 -12.58 -23.69 14.80
N LYS A 54 -11.66 -23.53 15.76
CA LYS A 54 -11.67 -24.26 17.04
C LYS A 54 -11.35 -23.30 18.18
N ARG A 55 -12.10 -23.42 19.27
CA ARG A 55 -11.87 -22.67 20.52
C ARG A 55 -11.48 -23.65 21.61
N ARG A 56 -10.46 -23.32 22.41
CA ARG A 56 -10.19 -24.00 23.68
C ARG A 56 -10.40 -23.01 24.81
N SER A 57 -11.21 -23.39 25.80
CA SER A 57 -11.31 -22.70 27.08
C SER A 57 -10.60 -23.54 28.14
N ARG A 58 -9.91 -22.87 29.06
CA ARG A 58 -9.31 -23.52 30.23
C ARG A 58 -10.12 -23.11 31.45
N THR A 59 -10.72 -24.08 32.15
CA THR A 59 -11.29 -23.83 33.48
C THR A 59 -10.14 -23.76 34.47
N VAL A 60 -9.93 -22.59 35.07
CA VAL A 60 -9.04 -22.44 36.23
C VAL A 60 -9.87 -22.85 37.45
N ARG A 61 -9.43 -23.89 38.15
CA ARG A 61 -9.96 -24.27 39.46
C ARG A 61 -9.29 -23.45 40.54
#